data_AF-A0A3G2S5G0-F1
#
_entry.id   AF-A0A3G2S5G0-F1
#
_cell.length_a   1.000
_cell.length_b   1.000
_cell.length_c   1.000
_cell.angle_alpha   90.00
_cell.angle_beta   90.00
_cell.angle_gamma   90.00
#
_symmetry.space_group_name_H-M   'P 1'
#
loop_
_entity.id
_entity.type
_entity.pdbx_description
1 polymer ?
#
loop_
_entity_poly.entity_id
_entity_poly.type
_entity_poly.pdbx_seq_one_letter_code
_entity_poly.pdbx_strand_id
1 'polypeptide(L)'
;MQLVTPSFHVEQDASFVHVSISCVDAKVAEVRIVAEERTFGCFVDPVYLPLNLPCAVESMSETCALTSSPHGTYDPKTQTFTVHIKKRVHGEHFPGLEALRPQILSDNEMAQLEEASRQQGEHPYGLMSSHVPLSHAYAAMMRNGRVPILDIVDPTVVPLAERSMRAEELEIQKWDEGMYLDSYVDVDGDVAAAMHVVPALLRKDVPQGTQPAWAGPLPPTEQAQACLVQVVFAYLYEMHVSSNEASTESAWTICKLCRSLTCFSEPLPPGTDVQDVLRWSFRRALTYTLYRSWALCERICSDAHELFNLPDAKARILHMLRDMDAIFALAPTGTGLAEPMELALQLVWDAWLAPLESWIHAASDDDIKAMVSIWNARMSKDAVGTPGEWDLEAWEAAAREAQEHGEGGFV
;
A
#
# COMPACT_ATOMS: atom_id res chain seq x y z
N MET A 1 -7.76 26.38 2.07
CA MET A 1 -8.74 27.19 2.83
C MET A 1 -9.62 26.23 3.61
N GLN A 2 -9.71 26.37 4.93
CA GLN A 2 -10.57 25.54 5.76
C GLN A 2 -11.98 26.15 5.74
N LEU A 3 -12.97 25.40 5.25
CA LEU A 3 -14.37 25.81 5.25
C LEU A 3 -14.98 25.63 6.64
N VAL A 4 -15.88 26.53 7.03
CA VAL A 4 -16.56 26.51 8.32
C VAL A 4 -18.05 26.24 8.12
N THR A 5 -18.59 25.26 8.84
CA THR A 5 -20.03 24.98 8.83
C THR A 5 -20.74 25.90 9.82
N PRO A 6 -21.69 26.75 9.38
CA PRO A 6 -22.35 27.71 10.25
C PRO A 6 -23.47 27.07 11.08
N SER A 7 -23.90 27.76 12.14
CA SER A 7 -25.23 27.50 12.71
C SER A 7 -26.31 28.00 11.74
N PHE A 8 -27.41 27.26 11.66
CA PHE A 8 -28.50 27.57 10.75
C PHE A 8 -29.85 27.18 11.33
N HIS A 9 -30.91 27.76 10.77
CA HIS A 9 -32.29 27.44 11.08
C HIS A 9 -33.11 27.43 9.80
N VAL A 10 -34.04 26.48 9.68
CA VAL A 10 -34.88 26.33 8.48
C VAL A 10 -36.35 26.34 8.88
N GLU A 11 -37.13 27.21 8.24
CA GLU A 11 -38.57 27.30 8.39
C GLU A 11 -39.26 27.34 7.02
N GLN A 12 -40.59 27.33 6.97
CA GLN A 12 -41.34 27.31 5.71
C GLN A 12 -42.70 28.00 5.81
N ASP A 13 -43.19 28.47 4.67
CA ASP A 13 -44.58 28.89 4.47
C ASP A 13 -45.22 28.11 3.30
N ALA A 14 -46.38 28.55 2.79
CA ALA A 14 -47.06 27.88 1.68
C ALA A 14 -46.28 27.90 0.36
N SER A 15 -45.38 28.86 0.14
CA SER A 15 -44.69 29.08 -1.14
C SER A 15 -43.17 28.92 -1.05
N PHE A 16 -42.57 29.13 0.12
CA PHE A 16 -41.12 29.19 0.28
C PHE A 16 -40.62 28.34 1.46
N VAL A 17 -39.36 27.92 1.33
CA VAL A 17 -38.51 27.42 2.42
C VAL A 17 -37.47 28.48 2.71
N HIS A 18 -37.31 28.84 3.98
CA HIS A 18 -36.47 29.92 4.44
C HIS A 18 -35.28 29.35 5.20
N VAL A 19 -34.07 29.49 4.66
CA VAL A 19 -32.83 29.00 5.27
C VAL A 19 -32.05 30.16 5.85
N SER A 20 -32.05 30.28 7.17
CA SER A 20 -31.32 31.32 7.91
C SER A 20 -29.95 30.82 8.34
N ILE A 21 -28.89 31.53 7.97
CA ILE A 21 -27.50 31.10 8.10
C ILE A 21 -26.72 32.15 8.90
N SER A 22 -26.00 31.73 9.93
CA SER A 22 -25.11 32.60 10.69
C SER A 22 -23.86 32.93 9.86
N CYS A 23 -23.63 34.21 9.64
CA CYS A 23 -22.49 34.74 8.88
C CYS A 23 -21.49 35.46 9.80
N VAL A 24 -21.42 35.10 11.08
CA VAL A 24 -20.53 35.76 12.06
C VAL A 24 -19.05 35.70 11.65
N ASP A 25 -18.65 34.60 11.02
CA ASP A 25 -17.27 34.37 10.56
C ASP A 25 -17.04 34.79 9.09
N ALA A 26 -18.04 35.40 8.44
CA ALA A 26 -17.94 35.80 7.04
C ALA A 26 -16.91 36.92 6.85
N LYS A 27 -15.98 36.71 5.91
CA LYS A 27 -14.89 37.64 5.58
C LYS A 27 -15.18 38.49 4.35
N VAL A 28 -16.10 38.04 3.51
CA VAL A 28 -16.40 38.67 2.21
C VAL A 28 -17.90 38.93 2.11
N ALA A 29 -18.26 40.00 1.40
CA ALA A 29 -19.64 40.39 1.16
C ALA A 29 -20.30 39.69 -0.03
N GLU A 30 -19.64 38.72 -0.68
CA GLU A 30 -20.20 37.95 -1.81
C GLU A 30 -20.81 36.64 -1.29
N VAL A 31 -22.04 36.36 -1.69
CA VAL A 31 -22.74 35.12 -1.38
C VAL A 31 -23.02 34.36 -2.68
N ARG A 32 -22.80 33.04 -2.62
CA ARG A 32 -23.11 32.12 -3.71
C ARG A 32 -24.16 31.13 -3.25
N ILE A 33 -25.28 31.08 -3.95
CA ILE A 33 -26.44 30.27 -3.61
C ILE A 33 -26.73 29.35 -4.78
N VAL A 34 -26.88 28.06 -4.50
CA VAL A 34 -27.37 27.08 -5.47
C VAL A 34 -28.44 26.26 -4.79
N ALA A 35 -29.59 26.12 -5.45
CA ALA A 35 -30.64 25.20 -5.07
C ALA A 35 -31.12 24.46 -6.32
N GLU A 36 -31.20 23.14 -6.26
CA GLU A 36 -31.67 22.32 -7.37
C GLU A 36 -32.25 21.02 -6.81
N GLU A 37 -33.43 20.63 -7.29
CA GLU A 37 -34.16 19.47 -6.77
C GLU A 37 -34.30 19.54 -5.25
N ARG A 38 -33.56 18.72 -4.49
CA ARG A 38 -33.54 18.71 -3.03
C ARG A 38 -32.27 19.31 -2.46
N THR A 39 -31.28 19.62 -3.27
CA THR A 39 -29.99 20.09 -2.80
C THR A 39 -30.00 21.60 -2.66
N PHE A 40 -29.43 22.08 -1.57
CA PHE A 40 -29.16 23.49 -1.32
C PHE A 40 -27.70 23.65 -0.93
N GLY A 41 -27.06 24.70 -1.43
CA GLY A 41 -25.72 25.11 -1.05
C GLY A 41 -25.65 26.63 -0.95
N CYS A 42 -25.14 27.11 0.18
CA CYS A 42 -24.82 28.53 0.36
C CYS A 42 -23.38 28.69 0.82
N PHE A 43 -22.62 29.51 0.09
CA PHE A 43 -21.22 29.80 0.37
C PHE A 43 -21.01 31.30 0.56
N VAL A 44 -20.38 31.65 1.68
CA VAL A 44 -19.93 33.01 2.02
C VAL A 44 -18.57 32.87 2.69
N ASP A 45 -17.46 33.19 2.01
CA ASP A 45 -16.12 32.85 2.50
C ASP A 45 -15.88 33.20 3.99
N PRO A 46 -15.45 32.24 4.84
CA PRO A 46 -15.15 30.82 4.58
C PRO A 46 -16.29 29.85 4.92
N VAL A 47 -17.49 30.38 5.14
CA VAL A 47 -18.70 29.66 5.54
C VAL A 47 -19.32 28.90 4.37
N TYR A 48 -19.58 27.60 4.55
CA TYR A 48 -20.33 26.79 3.59
C TYR A 48 -21.41 25.96 4.28
N LEU A 49 -22.64 26.05 3.79
CA LEU A 49 -23.77 25.24 4.25
C LEU A 49 -24.39 24.46 3.10
N PRO A 50 -24.14 23.14 3.02
CA PRO A 50 -24.91 22.22 2.18
C PRO A 50 -26.11 21.64 2.95
N LEU A 51 -27.28 21.53 2.32
CA LEU A 51 -28.44 20.83 2.86
C LEU A 51 -29.08 19.95 1.79
N ASN A 52 -29.63 18.81 2.22
CA ASN A 52 -30.56 18.00 1.44
C ASN A 52 -31.97 18.17 2.02
N LEU A 53 -32.80 18.94 1.33
CA LEU A 53 -34.18 19.24 1.68
C LEU A 53 -35.08 18.00 1.51
N PRO A 54 -36.15 17.86 2.32
CA PRO A 54 -37.05 16.70 2.25
C PRO A 54 -37.88 16.66 0.95
N CYS A 55 -38.17 17.84 0.38
CA CYS A 55 -39.00 18.00 -0.82
C CYS A 55 -38.29 18.88 -1.85
N ALA A 56 -38.78 18.82 -3.09
CA ALA A 56 -38.13 19.49 -4.21
C ALA A 56 -38.44 21.00 -4.24
N VAL A 57 -37.43 21.78 -4.60
CA VAL A 57 -37.51 23.23 -4.80
C VAL A 57 -37.36 23.59 -6.28
N GLU A 58 -37.69 24.82 -6.62
CA GLU A 58 -37.36 25.39 -7.92
C GLU A 58 -35.86 25.66 -8.02
N SER A 59 -35.27 25.39 -9.19
CA SER A 59 -33.85 25.58 -9.39
C SER A 59 -33.48 27.06 -9.33
N MET A 60 -32.40 27.36 -8.61
CA MET A 60 -31.87 28.71 -8.40
C MET A 60 -30.35 28.64 -8.36
N SER A 61 -29.70 29.57 -9.05
CA SER A 61 -28.27 29.78 -8.97
C SER A 61 -28.01 31.27 -8.97
N GLU A 62 -27.32 31.75 -7.93
CA GLU A 62 -27.11 33.17 -7.73
C GLU A 62 -25.71 33.44 -7.16
N THR A 63 -25.11 34.55 -7.59
CA THR A 63 -23.91 35.13 -6.99
C THR A 63 -24.11 36.64 -6.89
N CYS A 64 -24.16 37.16 -5.67
CA CYS A 64 -24.49 38.56 -5.42
C CYS A 64 -23.83 39.07 -4.14
N ALA A 65 -23.98 40.37 -3.86
CA ALA A 65 -23.60 40.89 -2.56
C ALA A 65 -24.64 40.50 -1.50
N LEU A 66 -24.17 40.14 -0.29
CA LEU A 66 -24.96 39.73 0.87
C LEU A 66 -26.10 40.71 1.19
N THR A 67 -25.88 42.01 0.94
CA THR A 67 -26.85 43.10 1.21
C THR A 67 -27.82 43.38 0.07
N SER A 68 -27.67 42.74 -1.09
CA SER A 68 -28.44 43.03 -2.30
C SER A 68 -28.99 41.78 -3.01
N SER A 69 -29.14 40.67 -2.29
CA SER A 69 -29.76 39.47 -2.86
C SER A 69 -31.26 39.70 -3.14
N PRO A 70 -31.78 39.36 -4.33
CA PRO A 70 -33.20 39.37 -4.63
C PRO A 70 -33.94 38.17 -3.98
N HIS A 71 -33.21 37.12 -3.61
CA HIS A 71 -33.75 35.90 -3.01
C HIS A 71 -33.34 35.72 -1.55
N GLY A 72 -32.69 36.71 -0.95
CA GLY A 72 -32.25 36.62 0.43
C GLY A 72 -32.29 37.96 1.15
N THR A 73 -32.42 37.89 2.47
CA THR A 73 -32.46 39.04 3.36
C THR A 73 -31.33 38.93 4.37
N TYR A 74 -30.56 40.01 4.53
CA TYR A 74 -29.48 40.08 5.51
C TYR A 74 -29.88 40.99 6.67
N ASP A 75 -29.76 40.49 7.91
CA ASP A 75 -29.88 41.28 9.12
C ASP A 75 -28.49 41.61 9.70
N PRO A 76 -28.03 42.87 9.59
CA PRO A 76 -26.73 43.27 10.12
C PRO A 76 -26.60 43.21 11.64
N LYS A 77 -27.72 43.20 12.39
CA LYS A 77 -27.69 43.16 13.86
C LYS A 77 -27.38 41.77 14.39
N THR A 78 -27.96 40.76 13.76
CA THR A 78 -27.77 39.34 14.12
C THR A 78 -26.72 38.65 13.25
N GLN A 79 -26.23 39.32 12.19
CA GLN A 79 -25.32 38.78 11.18
C GLN A 79 -25.87 37.49 10.56
N THR A 80 -27.18 37.46 10.33
CA THR A 80 -27.88 36.31 9.76
C THR A 80 -28.30 36.62 8.33
N PHE A 81 -28.00 35.70 7.40
CA PHE A 81 -28.47 35.76 6.03
C PHE A 81 -29.55 34.70 5.81
N THR A 82 -30.75 35.12 5.41
CA THR A 82 -31.89 34.24 5.17
C THR A 82 -32.14 34.11 3.68
N VAL A 83 -32.05 32.89 3.14
CA VAL A 83 -32.36 32.57 1.74
C VAL A 83 -33.80 32.09 1.62
N HIS A 84 -34.56 32.67 0.70
CA HIS A 84 -35.96 32.35 0.41
C HIS A 84 -36.03 31.50 -0.86
N ILE A 85 -36.20 30.19 -0.69
CA ILE A 85 -36.18 29.21 -1.78
C ILE A 85 -37.61 28.83 -2.14
N LYS A 86 -38.01 29.01 -3.40
CA LYS A 86 -39.36 28.69 -3.84
C LYS A 86 -39.58 27.18 -3.89
N LYS A 87 -40.69 26.73 -3.30
CA LYS A 87 -41.11 25.32 -3.37
C LYS A 87 -41.51 24.97 -4.79
N ARG A 88 -41.20 23.76 -5.24
CA ARG A 88 -41.65 23.27 -6.55
C ARG A 88 -43.17 23.12 -6.61
N VAL A 89 -43.77 22.66 -5.51
CA VAL A 89 -45.21 22.50 -5.37
C VAL A 89 -45.70 23.47 -4.30
N HIS A 90 -46.53 24.42 -4.70
CA HIS A 90 -47.18 25.35 -3.77
C HIS A 90 -48.07 24.58 -2.79
N GLY A 91 -47.98 24.91 -1.50
CA GLY A 91 -48.70 24.27 -0.41
C GLY A 91 -48.09 22.94 0.06
N GLU A 92 -47.02 22.44 -0.57
CA GLU A 92 -46.35 21.22 -0.10
C GLU A 92 -45.65 21.46 1.24
N HIS A 93 -45.88 20.58 2.21
CA HIS A 93 -45.26 20.64 3.52
C HIS A 93 -43.92 19.89 3.53
N PHE A 94 -42.86 20.54 4.00
CA PHE A 94 -41.51 19.99 4.12
C PHE A 94 -41.32 19.44 5.55
N PRO A 95 -41.35 18.13 5.79
CA PRO A 95 -41.22 17.57 7.14
C PRO A 95 -39.78 17.64 7.67
N GLY A 96 -39.62 17.76 8.99
CA GLY A 96 -38.33 17.55 9.68
C GLY A 96 -37.25 18.60 9.42
N LEU A 97 -37.64 19.85 9.12
CA LEU A 97 -36.71 20.95 8.86
C LEU A 97 -35.78 21.24 10.05
N GLU A 98 -36.26 20.99 11.27
CA GLU A 98 -35.53 21.13 12.53
C GLU A 98 -34.44 20.08 12.77
N ALA A 99 -34.52 18.94 12.08
CA ALA A 99 -33.59 17.82 12.21
C ALA A 99 -32.55 17.77 11.08
N LEU A 100 -32.59 18.73 10.15
CA LEU A 100 -31.65 18.82 9.04
C LEU A 100 -30.21 18.92 9.54
N ARG A 101 -29.31 18.27 8.83
CA ARG A 101 -27.87 18.31 9.08
C ARG A 101 -27.15 18.86 7.84
N PRO A 102 -25.96 19.47 8.01
CA PRO A 102 -25.14 19.91 6.90
C PRO A 102 -24.66 18.72 6.04
N GLN A 103 -25.35 18.41 4.94
CA GLN A 103 -25.02 17.32 4.02
C GLN A 103 -25.65 17.55 2.64
N ILE A 104 -25.01 17.03 1.58
CA ILE A 104 -25.47 17.16 0.18
C ILE A 104 -26.42 16.02 -0.20
N LEU A 105 -26.18 14.83 0.33
CA LEU A 105 -26.90 13.60 -0.01
C LEU A 105 -28.01 13.34 1.01
N SER A 106 -29.07 12.64 0.59
CA SER A 106 -30.09 12.15 1.52
C SER A 106 -29.54 11.04 2.43
N ASP A 107 -30.19 10.82 3.58
CA ASP A 107 -29.82 9.74 4.50
C ASP A 107 -29.91 8.37 3.82
N ASN A 108 -30.83 8.20 2.87
CA ASN A 108 -30.96 6.96 2.10
C ASN A 108 -29.81 6.80 1.09
N GLU A 109 -29.41 7.86 0.38
CA GLU A 109 -28.25 7.82 -0.52
C GLU A 109 -26.94 7.63 0.25
N MET A 110 -26.82 8.25 1.43
CA MET A 110 -25.69 8.03 2.33
C MET A 110 -25.65 6.59 2.83
N ALA A 111 -26.79 6.07 3.28
CA ALA A 111 -26.90 4.67 3.71
C ALA A 111 -26.65 3.69 2.55
N GLN A 112 -27.06 4.02 1.33
CA GLN A 112 -26.77 3.23 0.13
C GLN A 112 -25.30 3.27 -0.26
N LEU A 113 -24.61 4.40 -0.10
CA LEU A 113 -23.16 4.52 -0.29
C LEU A 113 -22.38 3.78 0.80
N GLU A 114 -22.79 3.93 2.06
CA GLU A 114 -22.24 3.17 3.18
C GLU A 114 -22.47 1.67 3.01
N GLU A 115 -23.66 1.27 2.59
CA GLU A 115 -24.01 -0.12 2.32
C GLU A 115 -23.28 -0.65 1.08
N ALA A 116 -23.15 0.12 0.00
CA ALA A 116 -22.33 -0.25 -1.15
C ALA A 116 -20.84 -0.37 -0.79
N SER A 117 -20.35 0.49 0.10
CA SER A 117 -19.00 0.39 0.68
C SER A 117 -18.87 -0.83 1.61
N ARG A 118 -19.93 -1.23 2.32
CA ARG A 118 -19.96 -2.45 3.15
C ARG A 118 -20.16 -3.73 2.32
N GLN A 119 -20.76 -3.62 1.12
CA GLN A 119 -21.03 -4.74 0.21
C GLN A 119 -19.85 -5.09 -0.72
N GLN A 120 -18.79 -4.28 -0.75
CA GLN A 120 -17.45 -4.79 -1.11
C GLN A 120 -16.96 -5.63 0.08
N GLY A 121 -17.23 -6.94 0.04
CA GLY A 121 -16.85 -7.84 1.13
C GLY A 121 -15.35 -7.76 1.44
N GLU A 122 -14.99 -7.81 2.72
CA GLU A 122 -13.60 -7.77 3.15
C GLU A 122 -12.81 -8.93 2.52
N HIS A 123 -11.74 -8.61 1.80
CA HIS A 123 -10.88 -9.58 1.14
C HIS A 123 -9.85 -10.12 2.13
N PRO A 124 -9.79 -11.45 2.37
CA PRO A 124 -8.81 -12.00 3.29
C PRO A 124 -7.37 -11.82 2.79
N TYR A 125 -6.42 -11.95 3.69
CA TYR A 125 -4.99 -11.85 3.38
C TYR A 125 -4.16 -12.87 4.18
N GLY A 126 -2.85 -12.86 3.95
CA GLY A 126 -1.89 -13.80 4.54
C GLY A 126 -1.71 -15.07 3.71
N LEU A 127 -0.73 -15.88 4.10
CA LEU A 127 -0.33 -17.10 3.38
C LEU A 127 -1.46 -18.11 3.24
N MET A 128 -2.40 -18.11 4.19
CA MET A 128 -3.56 -19.00 4.21
C MET A 128 -4.85 -18.35 3.70
N SER A 129 -4.81 -17.08 3.28
CA SER A 129 -6.00 -16.28 2.96
C SER A 129 -7.08 -16.37 4.04
N SER A 130 -6.68 -16.28 5.31
CA SER A 130 -7.55 -16.47 6.47
C SER A 130 -7.66 -15.25 7.38
N HIS A 131 -6.83 -14.22 7.17
CA HIS A 131 -6.82 -13.05 8.03
C HIS A 131 -7.82 -12.01 7.52
N VAL A 132 -8.80 -11.71 8.36
CA VAL A 132 -9.81 -10.66 8.22
C VAL A 132 -10.61 -10.61 9.55
N PRO A 133 -10.93 -9.44 10.12
CA PRO A 133 -10.53 -8.09 9.71
C PRO A 133 -9.08 -7.76 10.12
N LEU A 134 -8.57 -6.60 9.69
CA LEU A 134 -7.32 -6.04 10.22
C LEU A 134 -7.42 -5.78 11.73
N SER A 135 -6.30 -5.88 12.44
CA SER A 135 -6.28 -5.58 13.88
C SER A 135 -6.69 -4.14 14.16
N HIS A 136 -7.34 -3.88 15.30
CA HIS A 136 -7.78 -2.53 15.66
C HIS A 136 -6.61 -1.52 15.68
N ALA A 137 -5.45 -1.96 16.16
CA ALA A 137 -4.23 -1.15 16.20
C ALA A 137 -3.72 -0.80 14.80
N TYR A 138 -3.66 -1.77 13.89
CA TYR A 138 -3.26 -1.53 12.50
C TYR A 138 -4.28 -0.62 11.78
N ALA A 139 -5.57 -0.86 11.96
CA ALA A 139 -6.62 -0.01 11.39
C ALA A 139 -6.58 1.44 11.94
N ALA A 140 -6.22 1.62 13.21
CA ALA A 140 -6.00 2.95 13.79
C ALA A 140 -4.76 3.64 13.20
N MET A 141 -3.68 2.91 12.98
CA MET A 141 -2.49 3.41 12.29
C MET A 141 -2.83 3.92 10.89
N MET A 142 -3.54 3.13 10.08
CA MET A 142 -3.95 3.54 8.72
C MET A 142 -4.73 4.86 8.72
N ARG A 143 -5.65 5.06 9.68
CA ARG A 143 -6.43 6.31 9.80
C ARG A 143 -5.58 7.53 10.15
N ASN A 144 -4.47 7.33 10.87
CA ASN A 144 -3.57 8.40 11.31
C ASN A 144 -2.46 8.71 10.28
N GLY A 145 -2.43 8.01 9.14
CA GLY A 145 -1.47 8.24 8.06
C GLY A 145 -0.41 7.14 7.94
N ARG A 146 0.80 7.54 7.52
CA ARG A 146 1.82 6.69 6.88
C ARG A 146 1.96 5.29 7.50
N VAL A 147 1.75 4.28 6.66
CA VAL A 147 2.12 2.89 6.93
C VAL A 147 3.44 2.61 6.22
N PRO A 148 4.53 2.30 6.95
CA PRO A 148 5.82 2.00 6.34
C PRO A 148 5.79 0.62 5.65
N ILE A 149 6.81 0.32 4.85
CA ILE A 149 7.18 -1.00 4.28
C ILE A 149 6.21 -1.68 3.29
N LEU A 150 4.91 -1.42 3.38
CA LEU A 150 3.86 -2.07 2.58
C LEU A 150 3.51 -1.22 1.36
N ASP A 151 3.38 -1.85 0.20
CA ASP A 151 2.91 -1.24 -1.05
C ASP A 151 1.37 -1.17 -1.09
N ILE A 152 0.70 -2.21 -0.57
CA ILE A 152 -0.75 -2.21 -0.37
C ILE A 152 -1.03 -2.10 1.12
N VAL A 153 -1.58 -0.96 1.53
CA VAL A 153 -1.76 -0.63 2.95
C VAL A 153 -2.98 -1.30 3.57
N ASP A 154 -4.12 -1.28 2.88
CA ASP A 154 -5.32 -2.00 3.32
C ASP A 154 -5.62 -3.14 2.32
N PRO A 155 -5.19 -4.38 2.60
CA PRO A 155 -5.52 -5.49 1.73
C PRO A 155 -7.02 -5.83 1.75
N THR A 156 -7.76 -5.51 2.81
CA THR A 156 -9.16 -5.95 2.97
C THR A 156 -10.11 -5.29 1.98
N VAL A 157 -9.73 -4.14 1.42
CA VAL A 157 -10.50 -3.41 0.40
C VAL A 157 -10.01 -3.65 -1.03
N VAL A 158 -8.99 -4.50 -1.22
CA VAL A 158 -8.41 -4.79 -2.54
C VAL A 158 -8.47 -6.30 -2.83
N PRO A 159 -9.16 -6.77 -3.88
CA PRO A 159 -9.18 -8.18 -4.27
C PRO A 159 -7.80 -8.75 -4.58
N LEU A 160 -7.57 -10.05 -4.30
CA LEU A 160 -6.28 -10.72 -4.52
C LEU A 160 -5.72 -10.53 -5.94
N ALA A 161 -6.56 -10.68 -6.98
CA ALA A 161 -6.14 -10.49 -8.37
C ALA A 161 -5.65 -9.05 -8.63
N GLU A 162 -6.36 -8.07 -8.08
CA GLU A 162 -5.98 -6.66 -8.19
C GLU A 162 -4.69 -6.36 -7.43
N ARG A 163 -4.47 -7.00 -6.27
CA ARG A 163 -3.19 -6.88 -5.53
C ARG A 163 -2.00 -7.32 -6.38
N SER A 164 -2.13 -8.43 -7.10
CA SER A 164 -1.08 -8.94 -8.00
C SER A 164 -0.83 -8.00 -9.18
N MET A 165 -1.89 -7.44 -9.78
CA MET A 165 -1.76 -6.45 -10.86
C MET A 165 -1.06 -5.18 -10.39
N ARG A 166 -1.50 -4.61 -9.26
CA ARG A 166 -0.88 -3.41 -8.67
C ARG A 166 0.59 -3.63 -8.32
N ALA A 167 0.96 -4.83 -7.86
CA ALA A 167 2.36 -5.15 -7.56
C ALA A 167 3.26 -5.03 -8.80
N GLU A 168 2.81 -5.55 -9.94
CA GLU A 168 3.55 -5.43 -11.20
C GLU A 168 3.58 -3.99 -11.71
N GLU A 169 2.46 -3.26 -11.64
CA GLU A 169 2.39 -1.84 -12.01
C GLU A 169 3.34 -0.98 -11.19
N LEU A 170 3.43 -1.21 -9.87
CA LEU A 170 4.34 -0.48 -8.99
C LEU A 170 5.81 -0.71 -9.35
N GLU A 171 6.17 -1.93 -9.74
CA GLU A 171 7.52 -2.24 -10.21
C GLU A 171 7.83 -1.56 -11.54
N ILE A 172 6.88 -1.57 -12.50
CA ILE A 172 7.02 -0.86 -13.78
C ILE A 172 7.24 0.63 -13.54
N GLN A 173 6.42 1.23 -12.67
CA GLN A 173 6.50 2.66 -12.35
C GLN A 173 7.78 3.03 -11.59
N LYS A 174 8.35 2.11 -10.80
CA LYS A 174 9.53 2.35 -9.99
C LYS A 174 10.84 2.10 -10.73
N TRP A 175 10.80 1.41 -11.87
CA TRP A 175 11.95 1.16 -12.72
C TRP A 175 12.69 2.46 -13.06
N ASP A 176 14.01 2.39 -12.99
CA ASP A 176 14.91 3.49 -13.30
C ASP A 176 16.18 2.90 -13.91
N GLU A 177 16.32 3.10 -15.22
CA GLU A 177 17.45 2.62 -16.01
C GLU A 177 18.79 3.18 -15.56
N GLY A 178 18.83 4.43 -15.07
CA GLY A 178 20.06 5.06 -14.60
C GLY A 178 20.58 4.41 -13.33
N MET A 179 19.69 4.13 -12.38
CA MET A 179 20.04 3.41 -11.15
C MET A 179 20.48 1.96 -11.41
N TYR A 180 19.87 1.30 -12.40
CA TYR A 180 20.30 -0.03 -12.83
C TYR A 180 21.69 0.01 -13.46
N LEU A 181 21.91 0.94 -14.41
CA LEU A 181 23.20 1.09 -15.09
C LEU A 181 24.32 1.49 -14.13
N ASP A 182 24.04 2.31 -13.12
CA ASP A 182 24.99 2.64 -12.05
C ASP A 182 25.48 1.38 -11.33
N SER A 183 24.56 0.49 -10.94
CA SER A 183 24.89 -0.81 -10.34
C SER A 183 25.56 -1.80 -11.30
N TYR A 184 25.33 -1.66 -12.62
CA TYR A 184 25.96 -2.50 -13.63
C TYR A 184 27.41 -2.08 -13.92
N VAL A 185 27.62 -0.78 -14.08
CA VAL A 185 28.94 -0.19 -14.31
C VAL A 185 29.81 -0.35 -13.08
N ASP A 186 29.22 -0.19 -11.89
CA ASP A 186 29.86 -0.44 -10.59
C ASP A 186 31.19 0.31 -10.44
N VAL A 187 31.18 1.63 -10.67
CA VAL A 187 32.41 2.46 -10.71
C VAL A 187 33.22 2.32 -9.43
N ASP A 188 32.54 2.27 -8.28
CA ASP A 188 33.16 2.20 -6.96
C ASP A 188 33.48 0.74 -6.52
N GLY A 189 32.99 -0.26 -7.26
CA GLY A 189 33.19 -1.68 -6.95
C GLY A 189 32.34 -2.19 -5.77
N ASP A 190 31.29 -1.46 -5.40
CA ASP A 190 30.41 -1.78 -4.27
C ASP A 190 29.56 -3.04 -4.55
N VAL A 191 29.06 -3.20 -5.78
CA VAL A 191 28.31 -4.39 -6.18
C VAL A 191 29.23 -5.60 -6.22
N ALA A 192 30.43 -5.45 -6.78
CA ALA A 192 31.46 -6.48 -6.75
C ALA A 192 31.81 -6.87 -5.31
N ALA A 193 31.99 -5.92 -4.40
CA ALA A 193 32.24 -6.19 -2.98
C ALA A 193 31.08 -6.98 -2.34
N ALA A 194 29.83 -6.56 -2.57
CA ALA A 194 28.64 -7.27 -2.09
C ALA A 194 28.58 -8.71 -2.63
N MET A 195 28.89 -8.93 -3.91
CA MET A 195 28.93 -10.27 -4.50
C MET A 195 30.00 -11.18 -3.87
N HIS A 196 31.10 -10.64 -3.34
CA HIS A 196 32.13 -11.45 -2.65
C HIS A 196 31.73 -11.88 -1.24
N VAL A 197 30.69 -11.26 -0.66
CA VAL A 197 30.15 -11.71 0.62
C VAL A 197 29.63 -13.14 0.47
N VAL A 198 29.88 -13.96 1.50
CA VAL A 198 29.27 -15.28 1.63
C VAL A 198 28.29 -15.21 2.80
N PRO A 199 26.98 -15.44 2.60
CA PRO A 199 26.01 -15.45 3.67
C PRO A 199 26.46 -16.36 4.83
N ALA A 200 26.40 -15.86 6.06
CA ALA A 200 26.83 -16.58 7.26
C ALA A 200 26.03 -17.88 7.44
N LEU A 201 24.79 -17.89 6.95
CA LEU A 201 23.90 -19.04 6.89
C LEU A 201 24.48 -20.23 6.12
N LEU A 202 25.36 -20.01 5.14
CA LEU A 202 26.03 -21.07 4.38
C LEU A 202 27.29 -21.59 5.07
N ARG A 203 27.92 -20.77 5.93
CA ARG A 203 29.23 -21.06 6.51
C ARG A 203 29.18 -21.67 7.90
N LYS A 204 28.26 -21.21 8.75
CA LYS A 204 28.23 -21.56 10.18
C LYS A 204 27.33 -22.75 10.42
N ASP A 205 27.70 -23.64 11.34
CA ASP A 205 26.73 -24.56 11.90
C ASP A 205 25.64 -23.76 12.62
N VAL A 206 24.38 -24.03 12.27
CA VAL A 206 23.24 -23.35 12.88
C VAL A 206 22.77 -24.15 14.11
N PRO A 207 22.48 -23.48 15.23
CA PRO A 207 21.85 -24.14 16.37
C PRO A 207 20.54 -24.80 15.96
N GLN A 208 20.18 -25.91 16.61
CA GLN A 208 18.87 -26.53 16.40
C GLN A 208 17.74 -25.53 16.69
N GLY A 209 16.71 -25.56 15.83
CA GLY A 209 15.59 -24.63 15.82
C GLY A 209 14.78 -24.62 17.12
N THR A 210 14.03 -23.54 17.32
CA THR A 210 12.98 -23.43 18.35
C THR A 210 11.71 -24.14 17.89
N GLN A 211 10.74 -24.31 18.78
CA GLN A 211 9.41 -24.78 18.39
C GLN A 211 8.67 -23.67 17.62
N PRO A 212 7.83 -24.01 16.63
CA PRO A 212 7.06 -23.00 15.89
C PRO A 212 6.12 -22.25 16.83
N ALA A 213 5.97 -20.95 16.61
CA ALA A 213 5.03 -20.13 17.38
C ALA A 213 3.56 -20.39 16.98
N TRP A 214 3.32 -20.76 15.71
CA TRP A 214 1.99 -20.97 15.16
C TRP A 214 1.49 -22.41 15.32
N ALA A 215 0.32 -22.56 15.96
CA ALA A 215 -0.34 -23.86 16.22
C ALA A 215 -1.61 -24.09 15.38
N GLY A 216 -1.85 -23.25 14.36
CA GLY A 216 -3.02 -23.36 13.49
C GLY A 216 -2.86 -24.37 12.35
N PRO A 217 -3.82 -24.42 11.40
CA PRO A 217 -3.69 -25.26 10.21
C PRO A 217 -2.44 -24.88 9.40
N LEU A 218 -1.92 -25.83 8.63
CA LEU A 218 -0.76 -25.61 7.75
C LEU A 218 -1.22 -24.97 6.43
N PRO A 219 -0.44 -24.05 5.86
CA PRO A 219 -0.70 -23.52 4.52
C PRO A 219 -0.58 -24.61 3.44
N PRO A 220 -1.22 -24.44 2.27
CA PRO A 220 -1.00 -25.31 1.12
C PRO A 220 0.48 -25.34 0.73
N THR A 221 1.02 -26.54 0.45
CA THR A 221 2.45 -26.74 0.17
C THR A 221 2.97 -25.85 -0.97
N GLU A 222 2.26 -25.75 -2.09
CA GLU A 222 2.69 -24.95 -3.24
C GLU A 222 2.78 -23.45 -2.89
N GLN A 223 1.82 -22.93 -2.12
CA GLN A 223 1.83 -21.53 -1.65
C GLN A 223 2.97 -21.28 -0.66
N ALA A 224 3.22 -22.22 0.25
CA ALA A 224 4.32 -22.13 1.21
C ALA A 224 5.69 -22.17 0.52
N GLN A 225 5.88 -23.06 -0.47
CA GLN A 225 7.09 -23.13 -1.27
C GLN A 225 7.33 -21.85 -2.06
N ALA A 226 6.30 -21.30 -2.72
CA ALA A 226 6.41 -20.03 -3.44
C ALA A 226 6.72 -18.83 -2.52
N CYS A 227 6.11 -18.78 -1.33
CA CYS A 227 6.44 -17.78 -0.32
C CYS A 227 7.89 -17.92 0.15
N LEU A 228 8.35 -19.16 0.39
CA LEU A 228 9.71 -19.44 0.83
C LEU A 228 10.76 -19.06 -0.22
N VAL A 229 10.48 -19.22 -1.52
CA VAL A 229 11.36 -18.73 -2.59
C VAL A 229 11.59 -17.22 -2.46
N GLN A 230 10.53 -16.44 -2.31
CA GLN A 230 10.65 -14.98 -2.17
C GLN A 230 11.45 -14.60 -0.91
N VAL A 231 11.13 -15.25 0.22
CA VAL A 231 11.75 -14.96 1.53
C VAL A 231 13.23 -15.33 1.56
N VAL A 232 13.60 -16.51 1.02
CA VAL A 232 15.02 -16.94 0.93
C VAL A 232 15.79 -15.98 0.03
N PHE A 233 15.26 -15.63 -1.14
CA PHE A 233 15.91 -14.69 -2.04
C PHE A 233 16.15 -13.34 -1.34
N ALA A 234 15.13 -12.81 -0.67
CA ALA A 234 15.19 -11.53 0.02
C ALA A 234 16.19 -11.52 1.18
N TYR A 235 16.21 -12.57 2.00
CA TYR A 235 17.16 -12.69 3.11
C TYR A 235 18.61 -12.80 2.60
N LEU A 236 18.87 -13.67 1.62
CA LEU A 236 20.22 -13.84 1.08
C LEU A 236 20.71 -12.55 0.41
N TYR A 237 19.84 -11.86 -0.35
CA TYR A 237 20.13 -10.53 -0.88
C TYR A 237 20.60 -9.58 0.24
N GLU A 238 19.82 -9.49 1.32
CA GLU A 238 20.14 -8.60 2.44
C GLU A 238 21.47 -8.99 3.10
N MET A 239 21.79 -10.28 3.25
CA MET A 239 23.07 -10.73 3.81
C MET A 239 24.27 -10.34 2.94
N HIS A 240 24.11 -10.29 1.60
CA HIS A 240 25.14 -9.75 0.72
C HIS A 240 25.33 -8.24 0.93
N VAL A 241 24.24 -7.47 0.88
CA VAL A 241 24.29 -6.00 0.93
C VAL A 241 24.74 -5.48 2.28
N SER A 242 24.27 -6.09 3.36
CA SER A 242 24.64 -5.75 4.75
C SER A 242 25.98 -6.34 5.19
N SER A 243 26.67 -7.11 4.34
CA SER A 243 27.86 -7.87 4.74
C SER A 243 27.62 -8.82 5.93
N ASN A 244 26.40 -9.35 6.09
CA ASN A 244 25.90 -10.13 7.23
C ASN A 244 25.69 -9.34 8.53
N GLU A 245 25.66 -8.02 8.48
CA GLU A 245 25.39 -7.14 9.63
C GLU A 245 24.15 -6.29 9.36
N ALA A 246 22.98 -6.83 9.73
CA ALA A 246 21.71 -6.16 9.49
C ALA A 246 21.66 -4.73 10.09
N SER A 247 21.02 -3.83 9.36
CA SER A 247 20.80 -2.42 9.67
C SER A 247 19.31 -2.12 9.91
N THR A 248 18.99 -0.85 10.19
CA THR A 248 17.60 -0.38 10.32
C THR A 248 16.79 -0.53 9.03
N GLU A 249 17.45 -0.61 7.87
CA GLU A 249 16.80 -0.77 6.57
C GLU A 249 16.63 -2.25 6.16
N SER A 250 17.24 -3.20 6.88
CA SER A 250 17.22 -4.61 6.50
C SER A 250 15.80 -5.20 6.49
N ALA A 251 14.97 -4.83 7.47
CA ALA A 251 13.56 -5.21 7.47
C ALA A 251 12.87 -4.69 6.20
N TRP A 252 13.12 -3.42 5.84
CA TRP A 252 12.58 -2.81 4.63
C TRP A 252 13.00 -3.54 3.37
N THR A 253 14.29 -3.85 3.20
CA THR A 253 14.81 -4.60 2.05
C THR A 253 14.13 -5.95 1.94
N ILE A 254 14.08 -6.72 3.03
CA ILE A 254 13.53 -8.08 3.02
C ILE A 254 12.05 -8.07 2.63
N CYS A 255 11.24 -7.22 3.26
CA CYS A 255 9.83 -7.13 2.94
C CYS A 255 9.60 -6.56 1.53
N LYS A 256 10.40 -5.58 1.09
CA LYS A 256 10.25 -5.00 -0.24
C LYS A 256 10.66 -5.93 -1.36
N LEU A 257 11.56 -6.89 -1.14
CA LEU A 257 11.90 -7.90 -2.15
C LEU A 257 10.83 -9.00 -2.27
N CYS A 258 9.99 -9.17 -1.25
CA CYS A 258 8.92 -10.15 -1.26
C CYS A 258 7.60 -9.51 -1.71
N ARG A 259 7.20 -9.76 -2.95
CA ARG A 259 5.94 -9.24 -3.53
C ARG A 259 4.73 -9.61 -2.65
N SER A 260 4.66 -10.85 -2.17
CA SER A 260 3.57 -11.31 -1.31
C SER A 260 3.50 -10.57 0.03
N LEU A 261 4.64 -10.23 0.64
CA LEU A 261 4.66 -9.56 1.94
C LEU A 261 4.21 -8.10 1.82
N THR A 262 4.73 -7.37 0.82
CA THR A 262 4.50 -5.92 0.69
C THR A 262 3.20 -5.58 -0.03
N CYS A 263 2.70 -6.44 -0.94
CA CYS A 263 1.46 -6.22 -1.68
C CYS A 263 0.30 -7.11 -1.18
N PHE A 264 0.52 -7.98 -0.19
CA PHE A 264 -0.48 -8.97 0.23
C PHE A 264 -1.02 -9.84 -0.93
N SER A 265 -0.21 -10.07 -1.95
CA SER A 265 -0.56 -10.88 -3.12
C SER A 265 -0.35 -12.37 -2.83
N GLU A 266 -1.16 -13.21 -3.46
CA GLU A 266 -1.00 -14.66 -3.38
C GLU A 266 0.40 -15.07 -3.87
N PRO A 267 1.14 -15.94 -3.13
CA PRO A 267 2.48 -16.36 -3.53
C PRO A 267 2.55 -17.10 -4.86
N LEU A 268 1.53 -17.89 -5.18
CA LEU A 268 1.43 -18.61 -6.45
C LEU A 268 -0.01 -18.51 -6.99
N PRO A 269 -0.38 -17.40 -7.64
CA PRO A 269 -1.70 -17.23 -8.24
C PRO A 269 -1.99 -18.27 -9.34
N PRO A 270 -3.26 -18.60 -9.61
CA PRO A 270 -3.62 -19.49 -10.70
C PRO A 270 -3.05 -19.05 -12.05
N GLY A 271 -2.42 -19.99 -12.77
CA GLY A 271 -1.82 -19.72 -14.08
C GLY A 271 -0.39 -19.18 -14.04
N THR A 272 0.22 -19.11 -12.86
CA THR A 272 1.65 -18.80 -12.68
C THR A 272 2.42 -20.04 -12.24
N ASP A 273 3.73 -20.01 -12.42
CA ASP A 273 4.63 -21.04 -11.91
C ASP A 273 5.78 -20.44 -11.08
N VAL A 274 6.69 -21.29 -10.62
CA VAL A 274 7.80 -20.87 -9.76
C VAL A 274 8.82 -19.98 -10.47
N GLN A 275 8.92 -20.02 -11.80
CA GLN A 275 9.73 -19.06 -12.57
C GLN A 275 9.13 -17.67 -12.50
N ASP A 276 7.80 -17.56 -12.54
CA ASP A 276 7.13 -16.26 -12.32
C ASP A 276 7.46 -15.72 -10.93
N VAL A 277 7.42 -16.57 -9.90
CA VAL A 277 7.75 -16.17 -8.52
C VAL A 277 9.18 -15.63 -8.43
N LEU A 278 10.15 -16.34 -9.01
CA LEU A 278 11.55 -15.91 -9.02
C LEU A 278 11.72 -14.62 -9.85
N ARG A 279 11.04 -14.50 -10.98
CA ARG A 279 10.99 -13.28 -11.81
C ARG A 279 10.54 -12.08 -10.99
N TRP A 280 9.53 -12.23 -10.12
CA TRP A 280 9.08 -11.12 -9.28
C TRP A 280 10.17 -10.68 -8.30
N SER A 281 10.88 -11.61 -7.65
CA SER A 281 12.01 -11.27 -6.78
C SER A 281 13.12 -10.54 -7.52
N PHE A 282 13.45 -10.96 -8.75
CA PHE A 282 14.39 -10.24 -9.63
C PHE A 282 13.88 -8.83 -9.93
N ARG A 283 12.64 -8.69 -10.42
CA ARG A 283 12.06 -7.38 -10.74
C ARG A 283 12.11 -6.42 -9.56
N ARG A 284 11.85 -6.90 -8.35
CA ARG A 284 11.87 -6.08 -7.13
C ARG A 284 13.29 -5.71 -6.69
N ALA A 285 14.26 -6.61 -6.84
CA ALA A 285 15.68 -6.30 -6.61
C ALA A 285 16.23 -5.30 -7.63
N LEU A 286 15.76 -5.35 -8.88
CA LEU A 286 16.18 -4.43 -9.92
C LEU A 286 15.48 -3.06 -9.85
N THR A 287 14.53 -2.85 -8.93
CA THR A 287 13.72 -1.62 -8.85
C THR A 287 13.80 -0.89 -7.51
N TYR A 288 13.78 -1.63 -6.39
CA TYR A 288 13.61 -1.00 -5.07
C TYR A 288 14.89 -0.86 -4.27
N THR A 289 15.85 -1.78 -4.44
CA THR A 289 17.00 -1.87 -3.54
C THR A 289 18.13 -0.91 -3.91
N LEU A 290 19.11 -0.83 -3.00
CA LEU A 290 20.33 -0.03 -3.16
C LEU A 290 21.13 -0.49 -4.39
N TYR A 291 21.40 -1.79 -4.51
CA TYR A 291 22.14 -2.38 -5.63
C TYR A 291 21.18 -3.10 -6.59
N ARG A 292 20.90 -2.47 -7.72
CA ARG A 292 19.98 -2.99 -8.74
C ARG A 292 20.75 -3.80 -9.76
N SER A 293 21.29 -4.94 -9.32
CA SER A 293 22.23 -5.73 -10.10
C SER A 293 21.69 -7.11 -10.48
N TRP A 294 21.71 -7.41 -11.78
CA TRP A 294 21.38 -8.74 -12.30
C TRP A 294 22.37 -9.80 -11.78
N ALA A 295 23.67 -9.49 -11.81
CA ALA A 295 24.72 -10.40 -11.39
C ALA A 295 24.60 -10.75 -9.89
N LEU A 296 24.18 -9.80 -9.06
CA LEU A 296 23.88 -10.05 -7.65
C LEU A 296 22.66 -10.98 -7.50
N CYS A 297 21.61 -10.80 -8.29
CA CYS A 297 20.44 -11.69 -8.30
C CYS A 297 20.82 -13.13 -8.67
N GLU A 298 21.65 -13.32 -9.70
CA GLU A 298 22.16 -14.64 -10.08
C GLU A 298 23.02 -15.27 -8.98
N ARG A 299 23.85 -14.45 -8.30
CA ARG A 299 24.64 -14.93 -7.16
C ARG A 299 23.74 -15.41 -6.02
N ILE A 300 22.66 -14.69 -5.72
CA ILE A 300 21.68 -15.09 -4.70
C ILE A 300 21.02 -16.42 -5.07
N CYS A 301 20.67 -16.64 -6.34
CA CYS A 301 20.16 -17.93 -6.80
C CYS A 301 21.18 -19.06 -6.59
N SER A 302 22.46 -18.81 -6.85
CA SER A 302 23.52 -19.78 -6.58
C SER A 302 23.64 -20.11 -5.09
N ASP A 303 23.58 -19.10 -4.22
CA ASP A 303 23.68 -19.26 -2.77
C ASP A 303 22.44 -19.98 -2.21
N ALA A 304 21.26 -19.72 -2.76
CA ALA A 304 20.04 -20.46 -2.44
C ALA A 304 20.13 -21.92 -2.91
N HIS A 305 20.63 -22.17 -4.12
CA HIS A 305 20.88 -23.52 -4.60
C HIS A 305 21.84 -24.29 -3.68
N GLU A 306 22.92 -23.65 -3.19
CA GLU A 306 23.81 -24.23 -2.19
C GLU A 306 23.07 -24.53 -0.88
N LEU A 307 22.35 -23.55 -0.33
CA LEU A 307 21.58 -23.68 0.92
C LEU A 307 20.69 -24.92 0.92
N PHE A 308 19.91 -25.11 -0.15
CA PHE A 308 18.95 -26.22 -0.24
C PHE A 308 19.62 -27.59 -0.49
N ASN A 309 20.88 -27.63 -0.92
CA ASN A 309 21.66 -28.87 -1.07
C ASN A 309 22.40 -29.28 0.21
N LEU A 310 22.47 -28.42 1.23
CA LEU A 310 23.11 -28.76 2.49
C LEU A 310 22.32 -29.85 3.25
N PRO A 311 23.01 -30.78 3.95
CA PRO A 311 22.35 -31.88 4.65
C PRO A 311 21.42 -31.41 5.79
N ASP A 312 21.65 -30.21 6.31
CA ASP A 312 20.90 -29.53 7.36
C ASP A 312 20.10 -28.31 6.85
N ALA A 313 19.77 -28.28 5.54
CA ALA A 313 19.06 -27.18 4.88
C ALA A 313 17.81 -26.71 5.65
N LYS A 314 16.96 -27.65 6.10
CA LYS A 314 15.77 -27.35 6.89
C LYS A 314 16.09 -26.59 8.18
N ALA A 315 17.13 -26.99 8.90
CA ALA A 315 17.55 -26.31 10.13
C ALA A 315 18.08 -24.90 9.85
N ARG A 316 18.81 -24.73 8.74
CA ARG A 316 19.29 -23.41 8.27
C ARG A 316 18.14 -22.50 7.88
N ILE A 317 17.17 -22.99 7.12
CA ILE A 317 15.98 -22.21 6.74
C ILE A 317 15.16 -21.78 7.98
N LEU A 318 15.05 -22.64 8.99
CA LEU A 318 14.44 -22.24 10.27
C LEU A 318 15.27 -21.20 11.02
N HIS A 319 16.60 -21.32 11.00
CA HIS A 319 17.49 -20.32 11.59
C HIS A 319 17.37 -18.97 10.88
N MET A 320 17.24 -18.96 9.55
CA MET A 320 16.99 -17.76 8.74
C MET A 320 15.75 -17.02 9.22
N LEU A 321 14.62 -17.71 9.45
CA LEU A 321 13.40 -17.06 9.94
C LEU A 321 13.58 -16.46 11.34
N ARG A 322 14.32 -17.13 12.22
CA ARG A 322 14.65 -16.59 13.55
C ARG A 322 15.55 -15.36 13.47
N ASP A 323 16.49 -15.35 12.53
CA ASP A 323 17.34 -14.20 12.28
C ASP A 323 16.50 -13.03 11.72
N MET A 324 15.55 -13.31 10.83
CA MET A 324 14.58 -12.32 10.35
C MET A 324 13.72 -11.71 11.47
N ASP A 325 13.28 -12.51 12.45
CA ASP A 325 12.57 -12.01 13.65
C ASP A 325 13.44 -11.00 14.42
N ALA A 326 14.72 -11.33 14.62
CA ALA A 326 15.68 -10.43 15.25
C ALA A 326 15.90 -9.15 14.42
N ILE A 327 16.00 -9.26 13.09
CA ILE A 327 16.10 -8.12 12.18
C ILE A 327 14.85 -7.22 12.27
N PHE A 328 13.66 -7.81 12.34
CA PHE A 328 12.41 -7.04 12.45
C PHE A 328 12.33 -6.30 13.80
N ALA A 329 12.85 -6.89 14.87
CA ALA A 329 12.98 -6.23 16.16
C ALA A 329 14.01 -5.07 16.18
N LEU A 330 14.96 -5.03 15.23
CA LEU A 330 15.93 -3.94 15.07
C LEU A 330 15.40 -2.75 14.26
N ALA A 331 14.31 -2.93 13.50
CA ALA A 331 13.73 -1.88 12.65
C ALA A 331 13.42 -0.62 13.48
N PRO A 332 13.58 0.59 12.90
CA PRO A 332 13.81 1.81 13.67
C PRO A 332 12.71 2.11 14.71
N THR A 333 13.12 2.04 15.97
CA THR A 333 12.48 2.66 17.15
C THR A 333 12.72 4.19 17.22
N GLY A 334 13.27 4.77 16.14
CA GLY A 334 14.09 5.99 16.15
C GLY A 334 13.40 7.33 15.87
N THR A 335 12.08 7.47 16.00
CA THR A 335 11.40 8.78 15.84
C THR A 335 10.47 9.17 17.00
N GLY A 336 10.45 8.39 18.07
CA GLY A 336 9.65 8.69 19.27
C GLY A 336 8.21 8.16 19.26
N LEU A 337 7.78 7.48 18.19
CA LEU A 337 6.65 6.55 18.21
C LEU A 337 7.02 5.32 17.36
N ALA A 338 7.54 4.28 18.02
CA ALA A 338 8.01 3.02 17.41
C ALA A 338 6.87 2.13 16.86
N GLU A 339 5.63 2.43 17.25
CA GLU A 339 4.47 1.58 17.03
C GLU A 339 4.13 1.31 15.55
N PRO A 340 4.24 2.26 14.59
CA PRO A 340 3.77 1.99 13.22
C PRO A 340 4.58 0.93 12.45
N MET A 341 5.91 0.96 12.58
CA MET A 341 6.78 -0.02 11.94
C MET A 341 6.59 -1.40 12.57
N GLU A 342 6.59 -1.45 13.90
CA GLU A 342 6.35 -2.67 14.67
C GLU A 342 5.00 -3.31 14.31
N LEU A 343 3.93 -2.52 14.21
CA LEU A 343 2.60 -3.02 13.82
C LEU A 343 2.58 -3.58 12.39
N ALA A 344 3.27 -2.95 11.44
CA ALA A 344 3.35 -3.45 10.07
C ALA A 344 4.16 -4.74 9.98
N LEU A 345 5.31 -4.82 10.66
CA LEU A 345 6.16 -6.01 10.69
C LEU A 345 5.49 -7.16 11.45
N GLN A 346 4.79 -6.87 12.56
CA GLN A 346 3.99 -7.86 13.28
C GLN A 346 2.88 -8.42 12.40
N LEU A 347 2.17 -7.58 11.64
CA LEU A 347 1.17 -8.02 10.68
C LEU A 347 1.77 -8.95 9.62
N VAL A 348 2.94 -8.59 9.07
CA VAL A 348 3.66 -9.43 8.10
C VAL A 348 4.07 -10.76 8.72
N TRP A 349 4.61 -10.73 9.94
CA TRP A 349 5.03 -11.93 10.66
C TRP A 349 3.85 -12.89 10.89
N ASP A 350 2.78 -12.39 11.49
CA ASP A 350 1.61 -13.20 11.85
C ASP A 350 0.88 -13.75 10.62
N ALA A 351 0.78 -12.95 9.55
CA ALA A 351 0.02 -13.35 8.36
C ALA A 351 0.82 -14.24 7.39
N TRP A 352 2.15 -14.19 7.42
CA TRP A 352 2.99 -14.84 6.41
C TRP A 352 4.09 -15.72 7.01
N LEU A 353 4.94 -15.16 7.87
CA LEU A 353 6.17 -15.84 8.31
C LEU A 353 5.91 -16.90 9.37
N ALA A 354 4.99 -16.67 10.32
CA ALA A 354 4.63 -17.66 11.32
C ALA A 354 3.93 -18.90 10.72
N PRO A 355 2.93 -18.76 9.81
CA PRO A 355 2.39 -19.92 9.10
C PRO A 355 3.43 -20.64 8.22
N LEU A 356 4.36 -19.89 7.63
CA LEU A 356 5.46 -20.46 6.85
C LEU A 356 6.43 -21.27 7.73
N GLU A 357 6.81 -20.74 8.90
CA GLU A 357 7.64 -21.42 9.90
C GLU A 357 7.03 -22.78 10.29
N SER A 358 5.72 -22.80 10.59
CA SER A 358 5.02 -24.04 10.91
C SER A 358 4.99 -25.04 9.76
N TRP A 359 4.84 -24.56 8.51
CA TRP A 359 4.96 -25.44 7.34
C TRP A 359 6.36 -26.03 7.21
N ILE A 360 7.43 -25.22 7.36
CA ILE A 360 8.82 -25.72 7.29
C ILE A 360 9.06 -26.78 8.38
N HIS A 361 8.56 -26.56 9.60
CA HIS A 361 8.65 -27.56 10.66
C HIS A 361 7.97 -28.88 10.30
N ALA A 362 6.80 -28.83 9.66
CA ALA A 362 6.05 -30.01 9.25
C ALA A 362 6.57 -30.68 7.96
N ALA A 363 7.24 -29.92 7.09
CA ALA A 363 7.76 -30.39 5.80
C ALA A 363 8.80 -31.51 5.99
N SER A 364 8.77 -32.51 5.11
CA SER A 364 9.81 -33.54 5.07
C SER A 364 11.11 -32.99 4.46
N ASP A 365 12.23 -33.68 4.69
CA ASP A 365 13.49 -33.32 4.04
C ASP A 365 13.39 -33.42 2.50
N ASP A 366 12.52 -34.31 2.00
CA ASP A 366 12.25 -34.45 0.57
C ASP A 366 11.46 -33.25 0.01
N ASP A 367 10.51 -32.70 0.76
CA ASP A 367 9.79 -31.47 0.39
C ASP A 367 10.73 -30.27 0.27
N ILE A 368 11.71 -30.17 1.18
CA ILE A 368 12.76 -29.14 1.14
C ILE A 368 13.70 -29.39 -0.04
N LYS A 369 14.17 -30.61 -0.25
CA LYS A 369 15.06 -30.96 -1.37
C LYS A 369 14.40 -30.76 -2.74
N ALA A 370 13.09 -30.97 -2.85
CA ALA A 370 12.36 -30.75 -4.11
C ALA A 370 12.51 -29.30 -4.62
N MET A 371 12.70 -28.35 -3.71
CA MET A 371 12.88 -26.94 -4.04
C MET A 371 14.24 -26.61 -4.66
N VAL A 372 15.25 -27.48 -4.57
CA VAL A 372 16.60 -27.27 -5.17
C VAL A 372 16.49 -26.94 -6.66
N SER A 373 15.58 -27.60 -7.37
CA SER A 373 15.39 -27.43 -8.81
C SER A 373 14.97 -26.02 -9.23
N ILE A 374 14.28 -25.30 -8.33
CA ILE A 374 13.80 -23.93 -8.56
C ILE A 374 14.99 -22.99 -8.79
N TRP A 375 16.03 -23.15 -7.98
CA TRP A 375 17.20 -22.27 -7.95
C TRP A 375 18.21 -22.53 -9.08
N ASN A 376 18.06 -23.64 -9.81
CA ASN A 376 18.85 -23.95 -10.99
C ASN A 376 18.29 -23.34 -12.29
N ALA A 377 17.06 -22.84 -12.26
CA ALA A 377 16.44 -22.31 -13.44
C ALA A 377 17.10 -20.97 -13.82
N ARG A 378 17.64 -20.91 -15.04
CA ARG A 378 18.24 -19.69 -15.57
C ARG A 378 17.13 -18.73 -15.97
N MET A 379 17.05 -17.60 -15.27
CA MET A 379 16.21 -16.48 -15.67
C MET A 379 16.83 -15.81 -16.90
N SER A 380 16.01 -15.45 -17.89
CA SER A 380 16.44 -14.59 -19.00
C SER A 380 16.26 -13.13 -18.61
N LYS A 381 17.16 -12.25 -19.05
CA LYS A 381 17.01 -10.79 -18.87
C LYS A 381 15.74 -10.26 -19.55
N ASP A 382 15.38 -10.82 -20.70
CA ASP A 382 14.13 -10.50 -21.39
C ASP A 382 12.87 -10.88 -20.60
N ALA A 383 12.99 -11.72 -19.56
CA ALA A 383 11.85 -12.13 -18.75
C ALA A 383 11.42 -11.04 -17.77
N VAL A 384 12.32 -10.15 -17.32
CA VAL A 384 11.98 -9.18 -16.25
C VAL A 384 11.28 -7.94 -16.76
N GLY A 385 11.13 -7.71 -18.05
CA GLY A 385 10.23 -6.68 -18.56
C GLY A 385 10.03 -6.72 -20.06
N THR A 386 9.30 -5.74 -20.58
CA THR A 386 8.88 -5.65 -21.97
C THR A 386 10.04 -5.15 -22.85
N PRO A 387 10.22 -5.71 -24.07
CA PRO A 387 11.17 -5.18 -25.04
C PRO A 387 10.93 -3.68 -25.28
N GLY A 388 11.97 -2.88 -25.12
CA GLY A 388 11.92 -1.42 -25.26
C GLY A 388 11.72 -0.62 -23.97
N GLU A 389 11.44 -1.27 -22.83
CA GLU A 389 11.39 -0.59 -21.51
C GLU A 389 12.50 -1.13 -20.58
N TRP A 390 12.53 -2.45 -20.36
CA TRP A 390 13.52 -3.13 -19.51
C TRP A 390 14.50 -3.96 -20.35
N ASP A 391 15.00 -3.38 -21.43
CA ASP A 391 15.95 -4.07 -22.32
C ASP A 391 17.36 -4.08 -21.69
N LEU A 392 17.52 -4.92 -20.66
CA LEU A 392 18.76 -4.97 -19.88
C LEU A 392 19.96 -5.29 -20.77
N GLU A 393 19.80 -6.19 -21.74
CA GLU A 393 20.89 -6.56 -22.64
C GLU A 393 21.35 -5.40 -23.53
N ALA A 394 20.40 -4.62 -24.08
CA ALA A 394 20.72 -3.42 -24.84
C ALA A 394 21.38 -2.35 -23.96
N TRP A 395 20.86 -2.11 -22.76
CA TRP A 395 21.42 -1.10 -21.84
C TRP A 395 22.84 -1.47 -21.41
N GLU A 396 23.07 -2.73 -21.03
CA GLU A 396 24.40 -3.21 -20.68
C GLU A 396 25.37 -3.15 -21.87
N ALA A 397 24.91 -3.43 -23.09
CA ALA A 397 25.73 -3.29 -24.30
C ALA A 397 26.14 -1.84 -24.54
N ALA A 398 25.20 -0.90 -24.41
CA ALA A 398 25.48 0.53 -24.52
C ALA A 398 26.46 1.00 -23.43
N ALA A 399 26.31 0.54 -22.19
CA ALA A 399 27.23 0.86 -21.10
C ALA A 399 28.67 0.36 -21.39
N ARG A 400 28.82 -0.88 -21.89
CA ARG A 400 30.13 -1.43 -22.29
C ARG A 400 30.76 -0.61 -23.42
N GLU A 401 29.99 -0.25 -24.44
CA GLU A 401 30.48 0.58 -25.54
C GLU A 401 30.93 1.97 -25.07
N ALA A 402 30.18 2.60 -24.15
CA ALA A 402 30.56 3.89 -23.58
C ALA A 402 31.88 3.80 -22.79
N GLN A 403 32.05 2.76 -21.97
CA GLN A 403 33.30 2.50 -21.24
C GLN A 403 34.50 2.27 -22.19
N GLU A 404 34.31 1.54 -23.29
CA GLU A 404 35.36 1.32 -24.31
C GLU A 404 35.81 2.62 -24.99
N HIS A 405 34.90 3.57 -25.17
CA HIS A 405 35.19 4.90 -25.73
C HIS A 405 35.72 5.91 -24.69
N GLY A 406 35.82 5.53 -23.41
CA GLY A 406 36.26 6.41 -22.32
C GLY A 406 35.22 7.44 -21.88
N GLU A 407 33.95 7.23 -22.23
CA GLU A 407 32.83 8.05 -21.79
C GLU A 407 32.33 7.55 -20.42
N GLY A 408 31.98 8.45 -19.50
CA GLY A 408 31.46 8.10 -18.17
C GLY A 408 32.48 8.06 -17.02
N GLY A 409 33.74 8.42 -17.26
CA GLY A 409 34.70 8.73 -16.18
C GLY A 409 34.46 10.14 -15.60
N PHE A 410 34.60 10.30 -14.28
CA PHE A 410 34.62 11.63 -13.66
C PHE A 410 35.74 12.48 -14.29
N VAL A 411 35.42 13.70 -14.74
CA VAL A 411 36.40 14.75 -15.08
C VAL A 411 37.05 15.30 -13.82
#